data_AF-A0A9N9F0R6-F1
#
_entry.id   AF-A0A9N9F0R6-F1
#
_cell.length_a   1.000
_cell.length_b   1.000
_cell.length_c   1.000
_cell.angle_alpha   90.00
_cell.angle_beta   90.00
_cell.angle_gamma   90.00
#
_symmetry.space_group_name_H-M   'P 1'
#
loop_
_entity.id
_entity.type
_entity.pdbx_description
1 polymer ?
#
loop_
_entity_poly.entity_id
_entity_poly.type
_entity_poly.pdbx_seq_one_letter_code
_entity_poly.pdbx_strand_id
1 'polypeptide(L)'
;MATDELLAKVILKLQDPVPQYVLGCLPAIATIGAAPKKSFISKLFWVFRCLGCPFIGLFYTCNVKIDETTLYWLNKSCFKKVYEGNVEGQIVAEEEIPHRPFGHHAMMVIHKNSTHSNPIVLERLNECAASNDTVLKRLDECVADASVLERLSSSFSAYYIFVGILAGITRVIGPRTCEDWPYIPLTLSWTLPAIYRRTVRGKLVVKDPERLKNTVIYVESFAKGNEEHHTRVVLTALASIIVPWISILLAYFTPPIGYFCRSKYLTVICSVWSFNNILAYIHHWLEDKYELLDTIIRVWFNLCGVFVVVAFFLLALLANENKWWVDLFGPSCDVSDTCSIKY
;
A
#
# COMPACT_ATOMS: atom_id res chain seq x y z
N MET A 1 -10.45 4.80 40.97
CA MET A 1 -9.44 5.79 41.36
C MET A 1 -8.01 5.32 41.07
N ALA A 2 -7.45 4.30 41.74
CA ALA A 2 -6.09 3.82 41.44
C ALA A 2 -5.93 3.15 40.05
N THR A 3 -6.99 2.48 39.57
CA THR A 3 -7.05 1.85 38.24
C THR A 3 -7.09 2.87 37.10
N ASP A 4 -7.78 3.99 37.31
CA ASP A 4 -7.95 5.04 36.29
C ASP A 4 -6.65 5.83 36.11
N GLU A 5 -5.91 6.04 37.20
CA GLU A 5 -4.60 6.70 37.19
C GLU A 5 -3.51 5.82 36.56
N LEU A 6 -3.56 4.51 36.79
CA LEU A 6 -2.69 3.53 36.13
C LEU A 6 -2.97 3.49 34.62
N LEU A 7 -4.25 3.44 34.24
CA LEU A 7 -4.69 3.44 32.84
C LEU A 7 -4.25 4.73 32.13
N ALA A 8 -4.41 5.89 32.76
CA ALA A 8 -3.95 7.17 32.22
C ALA A 8 -2.42 7.19 32.02
N LYS A 9 -1.64 6.69 32.99
CA LYS A 9 -0.17 6.59 32.86
C LYS A 9 0.24 5.64 31.73
N VAL A 10 -0.46 4.52 31.55
CA VAL A 10 -0.21 3.59 30.44
C VAL A 10 -0.54 4.24 29.10
N ILE A 11 -1.67 4.94 28.98
CA ILE A 11 -2.06 5.66 27.76
C ILE A 11 -1.04 6.73 27.40
N LEU A 12 -0.57 7.52 28.38
CA LEU A 12 0.48 8.53 28.18
C LEU A 12 1.78 7.89 27.70
N LYS A 13 2.21 6.78 28.31
CA LYS A 13 3.41 6.06 27.88
C LYS A 13 3.28 5.41 26.50
N LEU A 14 2.07 5.00 26.11
CA LEU A 14 1.79 4.50 24.75
C LEU A 14 1.86 5.61 23.69
N GLN A 15 1.85 6.88 24.09
CA GLN A 15 2.08 8.02 23.19
C GLN A 15 3.57 8.35 23.02
N ASP A 16 4.49 7.66 23.70
CA ASP A 16 5.92 7.85 23.46
C ASP A 16 6.33 7.43 22.03
N PRO A 17 7.33 8.08 21.41
CA PRO A 17 7.73 7.81 20.02
C PRO A 17 8.08 6.34 19.73
N VAL A 18 8.68 5.64 20.69
CA VAL A 18 9.08 4.24 20.54
C VAL A 18 7.87 3.31 20.44
N PRO A 19 6.91 3.30 21.41
CA PRO A 19 5.63 2.60 21.26
C PRO A 19 4.87 2.99 19.98
N GLN A 20 4.83 4.26 19.60
CA GLN A 20 4.18 4.69 18.37
C GLN A 20 4.83 4.08 17.11
N TYR A 21 6.15 3.99 17.05
CA TYR A 21 6.84 3.35 15.95
C TYR A 21 6.56 1.84 15.91
N VAL A 22 6.67 1.15 17.04
CA VAL A 22 6.53 -0.31 17.13
C VAL A 22 5.08 -0.76 16.91
N LEU A 23 4.11 -0.07 17.51
CA LEU A 23 2.69 -0.46 17.49
C LEU A 23 1.90 0.24 16.39
N GLY A 24 2.35 1.43 15.96
CA GLY A 24 1.72 2.21 14.91
C GLY A 24 2.32 1.92 13.53
N CYS A 25 3.63 2.11 13.36
CA CYS A 25 4.26 2.03 12.04
C CYS A 25 4.49 0.60 11.56
N LEU A 26 5.07 -0.28 12.39
CA LEU A 26 5.42 -1.63 11.94
C LEU A 26 4.21 -2.45 11.44
N PRO A 27 3.04 -2.45 12.09
CA PRO A 27 1.91 -3.20 11.58
C PRO A 27 1.30 -2.58 10.30
N ALA A 28 1.38 -1.25 10.13
CA ALA A 28 1.00 -0.59 8.89
C ALA A 28 1.91 -1.02 7.72
N ILE A 29 3.22 -1.05 7.97
CA ILE A 29 4.24 -1.53 7.02
C ILE A 29 4.01 -3.01 6.69
N ALA A 30 3.76 -3.84 7.70
CA ALA A 30 3.47 -5.27 7.51
C ALA A 30 2.17 -5.48 6.71
N THR A 31 1.16 -4.63 6.94
CA THR A 31 -0.12 -4.69 6.23
C THR A 31 0.04 -4.44 4.74
N ILE A 32 0.77 -3.38 4.35
CA ILE A 32 1.00 -3.04 2.95
C ILE A 32 2.00 -4.01 2.27
N GLY A 33 2.97 -4.51 3.05
CA GLY A 33 3.99 -5.46 2.62
C GLY A 33 3.55 -6.93 2.67
N ALA A 34 2.26 -7.21 2.88
CA ALA A 34 1.76 -8.58 2.87
C ALA A 34 1.87 -9.16 1.45
N ALA A 35 2.69 -10.20 1.30
CA ALA A 35 2.92 -10.90 0.04
C ALA A 35 2.93 -12.43 0.23
N PRO A 36 2.40 -13.19 -0.74
CA PRO A 36 2.32 -14.65 -0.68
C PRO A 36 3.60 -15.33 -1.15
N LYS A 37 4.77 -14.72 -0.89
CA LYS A 37 6.07 -15.28 -1.27
C LYS A 37 6.56 -16.26 -0.20
N LYS A 38 7.16 -17.38 -0.58
CA LYS A 38 7.74 -18.35 0.38
C LYS A 38 8.95 -17.80 1.12
N SER A 39 9.84 -17.10 0.42
CA SER A 39 11.09 -16.58 0.99
C SER A 39 10.86 -15.29 1.77
N PHE A 40 11.41 -15.23 2.99
CA PHE A 40 11.45 -14.01 3.82
C PHE A 40 12.08 -12.84 3.07
N ILE A 41 13.20 -13.07 2.37
CA ILE A 41 13.90 -12.05 1.59
C ILE A 41 13.00 -11.48 0.49
N SER A 42 12.23 -12.34 -0.19
CA SER A 42 11.29 -11.88 -1.23
C SER A 42 10.13 -11.07 -0.65
N LYS A 43 9.63 -11.42 0.55
CA LYS A 43 8.63 -10.60 1.26
C LYS A 43 9.23 -9.25 1.66
N LEU A 44 10.46 -9.26 2.18
CA LEU A 44 11.16 -8.04 2.57
C LEU A 44 11.39 -7.09 1.38
N PHE A 45 11.79 -7.63 0.23
CA PHE A 45 11.87 -6.82 -1.00
C PHE A 45 10.53 -6.25 -1.42
N TRP A 46 9.42 -6.98 -1.23
CA TRP A 46 8.09 -6.44 -1.49
C TRP A 46 7.72 -5.31 -0.51
N VAL A 47 8.05 -5.46 0.78
CA VAL A 47 7.91 -4.39 1.78
C VAL A 47 8.69 -3.15 1.33
N PHE A 48 9.98 -3.30 0.98
CA PHE A 48 10.78 -2.19 0.49
C PHE A 48 10.19 -1.58 -0.77
N ARG A 49 9.69 -2.37 -1.71
CA ARG A 49 9.02 -1.84 -2.91
C ARG A 49 7.82 -0.98 -2.56
N CYS A 50 6.96 -1.44 -1.66
CA CYS A 50 5.78 -0.69 -1.23
C CYS A 50 6.16 0.59 -0.47
N LEU A 51 7.24 0.57 0.30
CA LEU A 51 7.76 1.75 0.98
C LEU A 51 8.50 2.70 0.05
N GLY A 52 9.15 2.22 -1.00
CA GLY A 52 9.77 3.07 -2.01
C GLY A 52 8.75 3.70 -2.95
N CYS A 53 7.64 3.01 -3.19
CA CYS A 53 6.55 3.46 -4.05
C CYS A 53 5.18 3.08 -3.42
N PRO A 54 4.58 3.99 -2.63
CA PRO A 54 3.26 3.81 -2.03
C PRO A 54 2.18 3.38 -3.02
N PHE A 55 2.24 3.88 -4.26
CA PHE A 55 1.30 3.52 -5.32
C PHE A 55 1.26 2.00 -5.56
N ILE A 56 2.39 1.29 -5.57
CA ILE A 56 2.40 -0.17 -5.84
C ILE A 56 1.63 -0.95 -4.76
N GLY A 57 1.89 -0.63 -3.49
CA GLY A 57 1.22 -1.29 -2.37
C GLY A 57 -0.28 -1.01 -2.34
N LEU A 58 -0.64 0.26 -2.57
CA LEU A 58 -2.04 0.67 -2.65
C LEU A 58 -2.72 0.16 -3.91
N PHE A 59 -2.02 0.05 -5.04
CA PHE A 59 -2.54 -0.52 -6.26
C PHE A 59 -2.95 -1.98 -6.03
N TYR A 60 -2.02 -2.79 -5.52
CA TYR A 60 -2.29 -4.18 -5.16
C TYR A 60 -3.48 -4.29 -4.21
N THR A 61 -3.50 -3.44 -3.18
CA THR A 61 -4.50 -3.54 -2.12
C THR A 61 -5.83 -2.89 -2.47
N CYS A 62 -5.92 -1.92 -3.38
CA CYS A 62 -7.15 -1.16 -3.63
C CYS A 62 -7.72 -1.40 -5.03
N ASN A 63 -6.92 -1.85 -6.00
CA ASN A 63 -7.33 -1.98 -7.40
C ASN A 63 -7.48 -3.43 -7.87
N VAL A 64 -6.94 -4.40 -7.12
CA VAL A 64 -7.17 -5.83 -7.38
C VAL A 64 -8.36 -6.32 -6.56
N LYS A 65 -9.30 -7.05 -7.18
CA LYS A 65 -10.43 -7.66 -6.44
C LYS A 65 -9.90 -8.70 -5.47
N ILE A 66 -10.62 -8.91 -4.35
CA ILE A 66 -10.13 -9.78 -3.27
C ILE A 66 -9.89 -11.20 -3.78
N ASP A 67 -10.86 -11.74 -4.52
CA ASP A 67 -10.81 -13.12 -5.00
C ASP A 67 -9.81 -13.29 -6.17
N GLU A 68 -9.27 -12.18 -6.67
CA GLU A 68 -8.24 -12.12 -7.71
C GLU A 68 -6.87 -11.71 -7.15
N THR A 69 -6.73 -11.48 -5.83
CA THR A 69 -5.46 -11.01 -5.23
C THR A 69 -4.29 -11.97 -5.44
N THR A 70 -4.55 -13.27 -5.56
CA THR A 70 -3.55 -14.29 -5.90
C THR A 70 -3.07 -14.15 -7.35
N LEU A 71 -3.97 -13.78 -8.26
CA LEU A 71 -3.70 -13.65 -9.71
C LEU A 71 -2.73 -12.50 -10.02
N TYR A 72 -2.74 -11.45 -9.22
CA TYR A 72 -1.82 -10.31 -9.36
C TYR A 72 -0.33 -10.72 -9.41
N TRP A 73 0.01 -11.85 -8.77
CA TRP A 73 1.38 -12.34 -8.66
C TRP A 73 1.82 -13.22 -9.83
N LEU A 74 0.92 -13.51 -10.78
CA LEU A 74 1.20 -14.29 -11.98
C LEU A 74 1.75 -13.41 -13.10
N ASN A 75 2.47 -14.04 -14.03
CA ASN A 75 2.98 -13.36 -15.21
C ASN A 75 1.83 -13.18 -16.23
N LYS A 76 1.94 -12.20 -17.13
CA LYS A 76 0.97 -11.97 -18.21
C LYS A 76 0.76 -13.21 -19.08
N SER A 77 1.78 -14.05 -19.25
CA SER A 77 1.72 -15.32 -20.00
C SER A 77 0.75 -16.35 -19.42
N CYS A 78 0.35 -16.21 -18.15
CA CYS A 78 -0.67 -17.07 -17.55
C CYS A 78 -2.09 -16.69 -18.00
N PHE A 79 -2.27 -15.54 -18.67
CA PHE A 79 -3.57 -15.02 -19.05
C PHE A 79 -3.76 -15.05 -20.57
N LYS A 80 -4.91 -15.56 -21.01
CA LYS A 80 -5.30 -15.58 -22.42
C LYS A 80 -6.67 -14.96 -22.61
N LYS A 81 -6.80 -14.20 -23.68
CA LYS A 81 -8.09 -13.65 -24.11
C LYS A 81 -8.72 -14.56 -25.16
N VAL A 82 -10.01 -14.77 -25.03
CA VAL A 82 -10.82 -15.50 -26.01
C VAL A 82 -11.58 -14.47 -26.86
N TYR A 83 -11.48 -14.58 -28.17
CA TYR A 83 -12.21 -13.71 -29.10
C TYR A 83 -13.35 -14.43 -29.80
N GLU A 84 -14.48 -13.75 -29.84
CA GLU A 84 -15.57 -14.07 -30.76
C GLU A 84 -15.17 -13.67 -32.18
N GLY A 85 -15.46 -14.53 -33.14
CA GLY A 85 -15.34 -14.26 -34.56
C GLY A 85 -16.45 -13.36 -35.08
N ASN A 86 -16.28 -12.91 -36.32
CA ASN A 86 -17.23 -12.03 -37.01
C ASN A 86 -18.60 -12.67 -37.32
N VAL A 87 -18.78 -13.96 -37.01
CA VAL A 87 -20.03 -14.69 -37.15
C VAL A 87 -20.52 -15.03 -35.73
N GLU A 88 -21.73 -14.57 -35.38
CA GLU A 88 -22.41 -15.03 -34.15
C GLU A 88 -22.39 -16.55 -34.11
N GLY A 89 -21.73 -17.14 -33.10
CA GLY A 89 -21.56 -18.59 -33.05
C GLY A 89 -20.13 -19.11 -33.09
N GLN A 90 -19.16 -18.33 -33.59
CA GLN A 90 -17.85 -18.86 -33.94
C GLN A 90 -16.72 -18.21 -33.14
N ILE A 91 -15.98 -18.99 -32.34
CA ILE A 91 -14.76 -18.53 -31.64
C ILE A 91 -13.55 -18.77 -32.55
N VAL A 92 -12.74 -17.73 -32.81
CA VAL A 92 -11.70 -17.76 -33.85
C VAL A 92 -10.28 -17.94 -33.29
N ALA A 93 -9.95 -17.39 -32.11
CA ALA A 93 -8.56 -17.44 -31.60
C ALA A 93 -8.44 -17.31 -30.08
N GLU A 94 -7.45 -18.01 -29.51
CA GLU A 94 -6.87 -17.69 -28.20
C GLU A 94 -5.64 -16.81 -28.44
N GLU A 95 -5.56 -15.66 -27.80
CA GLU A 95 -4.34 -14.84 -27.86
C GLU A 95 -3.80 -14.54 -26.46
N GLU A 96 -2.48 -14.45 -26.36
CA GLU A 96 -1.83 -13.91 -25.18
C GLU A 96 -2.13 -12.41 -25.07
N ILE A 97 -2.41 -11.94 -23.85
CA ILE A 97 -2.64 -10.52 -23.60
C ILE A 97 -1.31 -9.80 -23.42
N PRO A 98 -1.18 -8.55 -23.92
CA PRO A 98 0.10 -7.85 -23.91
C PRO A 98 0.46 -7.29 -22.51
N HIS A 99 -0.54 -7.09 -21.65
CA HIS A 99 -0.46 -6.56 -20.29
C HIS A 99 -1.16 -7.46 -19.26
N ARG A 100 -0.92 -7.24 -17.97
CA ARG A 100 -1.66 -7.96 -16.91
C ARG A 100 -3.08 -7.40 -16.77
N PRO A 101 -4.09 -8.23 -16.44
CA PRO A 101 -5.49 -7.83 -16.48
C PRO A 101 -5.94 -7.06 -15.23
N PHE A 102 -5.19 -6.04 -14.80
CA PHE A 102 -5.47 -5.27 -13.58
C PHE A 102 -5.40 -3.76 -13.81
N GLY A 103 -6.15 -3.00 -12.99
CA GLY A 103 -6.14 -1.54 -13.05
C GLY A 103 -6.71 -0.99 -14.35
N HIS A 104 -5.97 -0.13 -15.07
CA HIS A 104 -6.39 0.40 -16.38
C HIS A 104 -6.65 -0.67 -17.44
N HIS A 105 -6.04 -1.83 -17.26
CA HIS A 105 -6.16 -2.97 -18.14
C HIS A 105 -7.02 -4.07 -17.54
N ALA A 106 -7.90 -3.73 -16.58
CA ALA A 106 -8.70 -4.72 -15.88
C ALA A 106 -9.54 -5.55 -16.86
N MET A 107 -9.50 -6.87 -16.69
CA MET A 107 -10.35 -7.83 -17.39
C MET A 107 -11.04 -8.73 -16.37
N MET A 108 -12.15 -9.35 -16.77
CA MET A 108 -12.88 -10.29 -15.93
C MET A 108 -12.34 -11.70 -16.17
N VAL A 109 -12.10 -12.46 -15.10
CA VAL A 109 -11.85 -13.91 -15.21
C VAL A 109 -13.15 -14.60 -15.61
N ILE A 110 -13.11 -15.45 -16.63
CA ILE A 110 -14.32 -16.14 -17.11
C ILE A 110 -14.68 -17.29 -16.16
N HIS A 111 -15.89 -17.21 -15.59
CA HIS A 111 -16.44 -18.23 -14.69
C HIS A 111 -17.44 -19.11 -15.43
N LYS A 112 -17.47 -20.40 -15.08
CA LYS A 112 -18.42 -21.39 -15.64
C LYS A 112 -19.89 -21.07 -15.39
N ASN A 113 -20.17 -20.27 -14.36
CA ASN A 113 -21.51 -19.78 -14.00
C ASN A 113 -21.68 -18.29 -14.32
N SER A 114 -20.79 -17.71 -15.12
CA SER A 114 -20.91 -16.30 -15.51
C SER A 114 -22.12 -16.14 -16.41
N THR A 115 -23.16 -15.49 -15.90
CA THR A 115 -24.37 -15.12 -16.67
C THR A 115 -24.10 -14.01 -17.69
N HIS A 116 -22.89 -13.46 -17.69
CA HIS A 116 -22.47 -12.37 -18.56
C HIS A 116 -21.55 -12.82 -19.70
N SER A 117 -21.00 -14.03 -19.63
CA SER A 117 -20.10 -14.56 -20.64
C SER A 117 -20.89 -15.28 -21.73
N ASN A 118 -20.40 -15.24 -22.97
CA ASN A 118 -21.08 -15.86 -24.10
C ASN A 118 -21.19 -17.39 -23.92
N PRO A 119 -22.37 -18.01 -24.11
CA PRO A 119 -22.58 -19.45 -23.93
C PRO A 119 -21.62 -20.33 -24.76
N ILE A 120 -21.15 -19.86 -25.91
CA ILE A 120 -20.20 -20.59 -26.76
C ILE A 120 -18.78 -20.58 -26.15
N VAL A 121 -18.40 -19.47 -25.50
CA VAL A 121 -17.12 -19.35 -24.77
C VAL A 121 -17.13 -20.28 -23.56
N LEU A 122 -18.28 -20.36 -22.87
CA LEU A 122 -18.52 -21.29 -21.78
C LEU A 122 -18.45 -22.76 -22.21
N GLU A 123 -19.04 -23.12 -23.36
CA GLU A 123 -19.03 -24.48 -23.90
C GLU A 123 -17.60 -24.96 -24.21
N ARG A 124 -16.79 -24.14 -24.89
CA ARG A 124 -15.39 -24.51 -25.19
C ARG A 124 -14.49 -24.51 -23.95
N LEU A 125 -14.73 -23.64 -22.97
CA LEU A 125 -14.04 -23.72 -21.67
C LEU A 125 -14.33 -25.03 -20.95
N ASN A 126 -15.50 -25.63 -21.17
CA ASN A 126 -15.83 -26.95 -20.63
C ASN A 126 -15.12 -28.07 -21.40
N GLU A 127 -14.85 -27.89 -22.69
CA GLU A 127 -14.11 -28.84 -23.54
C GLU A 127 -12.59 -28.80 -23.35
N CYS A 128 -12.00 -27.62 -23.17
CA CYS A 128 -10.54 -27.44 -22.95
C CYS A 128 -10.08 -27.81 -21.53
N ALA A 129 -10.98 -28.17 -20.62
CA ALA A 129 -10.78 -28.06 -19.19
C ALA A 129 -10.07 -29.26 -18.51
N ALA A 130 -8.88 -29.00 -17.97
CA ALA A 130 -8.76 -29.04 -16.51
C ALA A 130 -9.57 -27.85 -15.96
N SER A 131 -10.78 -28.11 -15.47
CA SER A 131 -11.82 -27.09 -15.20
C SER A 131 -11.30 -25.80 -14.56
N ASN A 132 -11.73 -24.62 -15.05
CA ASN A 132 -11.58 -23.34 -14.35
C ASN A 132 -12.08 -23.43 -12.89
N ASP A 133 -13.00 -24.35 -12.56
CA ASP A 133 -13.41 -24.64 -11.18
C ASP A 133 -12.23 -25.15 -10.33
N THR A 134 -11.32 -25.92 -10.93
CA THR A 134 -10.06 -26.37 -10.29
C THR A 134 -9.14 -25.18 -10.05
N VAL A 135 -9.11 -24.22 -10.97
CA VAL A 135 -8.31 -22.98 -10.84
C VAL A 135 -8.90 -22.10 -9.75
N LEU A 136 -10.21 -21.90 -9.73
CA LEU A 136 -10.94 -21.15 -8.69
C LEU A 136 -10.80 -21.80 -7.32
N LYS A 137 -10.91 -23.13 -7.24
CA LYS A 137 -10.65 -23.87 -6.01
C LYS A 137 -9.21 -23.67 -5.53
N ARG A 138 -8.23 -23.72 -6.43
CA ARG A 138 -6.83 -23.43 -6.10
C ARG A 138 -6.61 -21.97 -5.69
N LEU A 139 -7.36 -21.03 -6.26
CA LEU A 139 -7.33 -19.62 -5.88
C LEU A 139 -7.86 -19.40 -4.47
N ASP A 140 -9.00 -20.02 -4.14
CA ASP A 140 -9.60 -19.99 -2.80
C ASP A 140 -8.66 -20.64 -1.78
N GLU A 141 -8.02 -21.76 -2.12
CA GLU A 141 -6.99 -22.37 -1.28
C GLU A 141 -5.78 -21.46 -1.02
N CYS A 142 -5.52 -20.47 -1.88
CA CYS A 142 -4.42 -19.50 -1.74
C CYS A 142 -4.78 -18.27 -0.90
N VAL A 143 -6.06 -18.01 -0.69
CA VAL A 143 -6.57 -16.92 0.15
C VAL A 143 -6.90 -17.49 1.53
N ALA A 144 -6.59 -16.76 2.59
CA ALA A 144 -7.05 -17.11 3.94
C ALA A 144 -7.52 -15.87 4.67
N ASP A 145 -8.30 -16.07 5.73
CA ASP A 145 -8.73 -14.97 6.57
C ASP A 145 -7.57 -14.46 7.45
N ALA A 146 -7.49 -13.14 7.57
CA ALA A 146 -6.66 -12.46 8.56
C ALA A 146 -7.12 -12.86 9.95
N SER A 147 -6.16 -13.34 10.74
CA SER A 147 -6.36 -13.71 12.13
C SER A 147 -6.86 -12.49 12.93
N VAL A 148 -7.53 -12.76 14.04
CA VAL A 148 -8.00 -11.72 14.97
C VAL A 148 -6.82 -10.85 15.41
N LEU A 149 -5.66 -11.45 15.69
CA LEU A 149 -4.45 -10.74 16.09
C LEU A 149 -3.94 -9.79 14.99
N GLU A 150 -3.93 -10.23 13.73
CA GLU A 150 -3.52 -9.37 12.61
C GLU A 150 -4.49 -8.21 12.40
N ARG A 151 -5.80 -8.46 12.49
CA ARG A 151 -6.82 -7.41 12.37
C ARG A 151 -6.72 -6.40 13.52
N LEU A 152 -6.50 -6.86 14.76
CA LEU A 152 -6.28 -6.00 15.92
C LEU A 152 -5.00 -5.19 15.76
N SER A 153 -3.90 -5.81 15.32
CA SER A 153 -2.63 -5.14 15.08
C SER A 153 -2.75 -4.03 14.03
N SER A 154 -3.41 -4.30 12.90
CA SER A 154 -3.73 -3.26 11.90
C SER A 154 -4.65 -2.17 12.47
N SER A 155 -5.56 -2.52 13.39
CA SER A 155 -6.43 -1.53 14.06
C SER A 155 -5.65 -0.62 15.02
N PHE A 156 -4.64 -1.13 15.72
CA PHE A 156 -3.72 -0.30 16.51
C PHE A 156 -2.97 0.70 15.61
N SER A 157 -2.50 0.29 14.44
CA SER A 157 -1.94 1.22 13.46
C SER A 157 -2.93 2.31 13.06
N ALA A 158 -4.18 1.95 12.76
CA ALA A 158 -5.23 2.93 12.46
C ALA A 158 -5.40 3.93 13.61
N TYR A 159 -5.50 3.45 14.85
CA TYR A 159 -5.61 4.28 16.04
C TYR A 159 -4.47 5.30 16.13
N TYR A 160 -3.21 4.85 16.01
CA TYR A 160 -2.06 5.75 16.09
C TYR A 160 -2.00 6.77 14.94
N ILE A 161 -2.40 6.37 13.73
CA ILE A 161 -2.51 7.28 12.59
C ILE A 161 -3.58 8.36 12.88
N PHE A 162 -4.77 7.96 13.36
CA PHE A 162 -5.85 8.90 13.67
C PHE A 162 -5.49 9.84 14.82
N VAL A 163 -4.91 9.31 15.90
CA VAL A 163 -4.40 10.13 17.01
C VAL A 163 -3.35 11.11 16.51
N GLY A 164 -2.45 10.67 15.61
CA GLY A 164 -1.46 11.56 14.99
C GLY A 164 -2.07 12.68 14.15
N ILE A 165 -3.11 12.38 13.37
CA ILE A 165 -3.86 13.40 12.60
C ILE A 165 -4.51 14.42 13.54
N LEU A 166 -5.25 13.94 14.54
CA LEU A 166 -5.95 14.81 15.51
C LEU A 166 -4.96 15.64 16.33
N ALA A 167 -3.87 15.04 16.80
CA ALA A 167 -2.81 15.74 17.51
C ALA A 167 -2.15 16.81 16.62
N GLY A 168 -1.85 16.50 15.36
CA GLY A 168 -1.34 17.49 14.42
C GLY A 168 -2.29 18.68 14.24
N ILE A 169 -3.58 18.42 13.99
CA ILE A 169 -4.59 19.49 13.80
C ILE A 169 -4.74 20.34 15.08
N THR A 170 -4.88 19.69 16.23
CA THR A 170 -5.02 20.38 17.52
C THR A 170 -3.79 21.23 17.86
N ARG A 171 -2.59 20.81 17.48
CA ARG A 171 -1.36 21.60 17.68
C ARG A 171 -1.23 22.78 16.74
N VAL A 172 -1.79 22.69 15.54
CA VAL A 172 -1.84 23.83 14.58
C VAL A 172 -2.83 24.90 15.04
N ILE A 173 -3.98 24.51 15.60
CA ILE A 173 -5.07 25.44 15.96
C ILE A 173 -5.00 25.86 17.44
N GLY A 174 -4.43 25.02 18.31
CA GLY A 174 -4.42 25.17 19.75
C GLY A 174 -3.28 26.03 20.30
N PRO A 175 -3.21 26.17 21.65
CA PRO A 175 -2.18 26.94 22.30
C PRO A 175 -0.78 26.35 22.06
N ARG A 176 0.21 27.23 21.90
CA ARG A 176 1.60 26.81 21.70
C ARG A 176 2.08 26.03 22.92
N THR A 177 2.51 24.80 22.66
CA THR A 177 2.99 23.86 23.67
C THR A 177 4.33 23.29 23.20
N CYS A 178 5.23 23.09 24.16
CA CYS A 178 6.62 22.69 23.91
C CYS A 178 6.86 21.17 23.92
N GLU A 179 5.79 20.40 24.09
CA GLU A 179 5.87 18.95 23.97
C GLU A 179 6.03 18.57 22.49
N ASP A 180 6.94 17.64 22.23
CA ASP A 180 7.24 17.20 20.88
C ASP A 180 6.12 16.38 20.24
N TRP A 181 6.22 16.24 18.93
CA TRP A 181 5.33 15.47 18.07
C TRP A 181 5.97 14.11 17.76
N PRO A 182 5.61 13.06 18.50
CA PRO A 182 6.08 11.70 18.25
C PRO A 182 5.36 11.00 17.07
N TYR A 183 4.55 11.70 16.27
CA TYR A 183 3.55 11.06 15.42
C TYR A 183 4.07 10.64 14.05
N ILE A 184 5.18 9.89 14.06
CA ILE A 184 5.72 9.16 12.91
C ILE A 184 4.62 8.34 12.20
N PRO A 185 3.64 7.70 12.88
CA PRO A 185 2.55 7.01 12.20
C PRO A 185 1.78 7.87 11.21
N LEU A 186 1.68 9.19 11.40
CA LEU A 186 1.02 10.10 10.45
C LEU A 186 1.66 10.05 9.06
N THR A 187 2.98 9.86 8.97
CA THR A 187 3.69 9.74 7.69
C THR A 187 3.24 8.51 6.90
N LEU A 188 2.64 7.52 7.58
CA LEU A 188 2.05 6.32 7.01
C LEU A 188 0.53 6.41 6.85
N SER A 189 -0.08 7.60 6.96
CA SER A 189 -1.53 7.80 6.75
C SER A 189 -2.01 7.33 5.38
N TRP A 190 -1.15 7.33 4.36
CA TRP A 190 -1.45 6.77 3.05
C TRP A 190 -1.74 5.26 3.09
N THR A 191 -1.34 4.53 4.14
CA THR A 191 -1.64 3.10 4.32
C THR A 191 -3.06 2.82 4.80
N LEU A 192 -3.82 3.85 5.22
CA LEU A 192 -5.18 3.71 5.76
C LEU A 192 -6.13 2.90 4.86
N PRO A 193 -6.16 3.06 3.52
CA PRO A 193 -7.02 2.23 2.66
C PRO A 193 -6.68 0.74 2.76
N ALA A 194 -5.39 0.40 2.87
CA ALA A 194 -4.94 -0.98 3.03
C ALA A 194 -5.28 -1.54 4.41
N ILE A 195 -5.10 -0.74 5.47
CA ILE A 195 -5.48 -1.07 6.84
C ILE A 195 -7.00 -1.28 6.95
N TYR A 196 -7.80 -0.39 6.35
CA TYR A 196 -9.26 -0.51 6.32
C TYR A 196 -9.69 -1.80 5.62
N ARG A 197 -9.13 -2.09 4.44
CA ARG A 197 -9.44 -3.32 3.71
C ARG A 197 -9.05 -4.56 4.52
N ARG A 198 -7.90 -4.57 5.18
CA ARG A 198 -7.45 -5.67 6.05
C ARG A 198 -8.38 -5.83 7.27
N THR A 199 -8.75 -4.75 7.94
CA THR A 199 -9.53 -4.79 9.18
C THR A 199 -10.97 -5.21 8.93
N VAL A 200 -11.63 -4.61 7.93
CA VAL A 200 -13.05 -4.84 7.64
C VAL A 200 -13.27 -6.09 6.81
N ARG A 201 -12.49 -6.29 5.75
CA ARG A 201 -12.71 -7.42 4.82
C ARG A 201 -11.93 -8.66 5.19
N GLY A 202 -10.80 -8.49 5.87
CA GLY A 202 -10.17 -9.58 6.60
C GLY A 202 -9.67 -10.76 5.78
N LYS A 203 -9.38 -10.58 4.49
CA LYS A 203 -8.70 -11.59 3.65
C LYS A 203 -7.21 -11.27 3.44
N LEU A 204 -6.39 -12.29 3.32
CA LEU A 204 -4.94 -12.30 3.07
C LEU A 204 -4.61 -13.33 1.98
N VAL A 205 -3.60 -13.06 1.15
CA VAL A 205 -3.02 -14.13 0.33
C VAL A 205 -1.96 -14.84 1.16
N VAL A 206 -2.20 -16.10 1.50
CA VAL A 206 -1.38 -16.86 2.45
C VAL A 206 -0.48 -17.89 1.76
N LYS A 207 -0.94 -18.49 0.65
CA LYS A 207 -0.17 -19.55 -0.03
C LYS A 207 0.45 -19.10 -1.35
N ASP A 208 1.51 -19.82 -1.71
CA ASP A 208 2.38 -19.54 -2.85
C ASP A 208 1.63 -19.58 -4.20
N PRO A 209 1.44 -18.44 -4.89
CA PRO A 209 0.75 -18.36 -6.18
C PRO A 209 1.52 -19.09 -7.28
N GLU A 210 2.78 -19.47 -7.05
CA GLU A 210 3.60 -20.26 -7.97
C GLU A 210 2.93 -21.58 -8.37
N ARG A 211 2.04 -22.13 -7.54
CA ARG A 211 1.22 -23.31 -7.88
C ARG A 211 0.34 -23.12 -9.11
N LEU A 212 0.06 -21.87 -9.47
CA LEU A 212 -0.80 -21.49 -10.59
C LEU A 212 -0.01 -21.10 -11.85
N LYS A 213 1.33 -21.05 -11.80
CA LYS A 213 2.14 -20.55 -12.94
C LYS A 213 1.98 -21.33 -14.24
N ASN A 214 1.67 -22.62 -14.16
CA ASN A 214 1.46 -23.48 -15.33
C ASN A 214 -0.02 -23.61 -15.71
N THR A 215 -0.88 -22.77 -15.13
CA THR A 215 -2.32 -22.79 -15.38
C THR A 215 -2.65 -21.65 -16.34
N VAL A 216 -3.41 -21.95 -17.39
CA VAL A 216 -3.96 -20.95 -18.30
C VAL A 216 -5.23 -20.37 -17.68
N ILE A 217 -5.32 -19.05 -17.64
CA ILE A 217 -6.44 -18.32 -17.05
C ILE A 217 -7.09 -17.50 -18.15
N TYR A 218 -8.32 -17.86 -18.46
CA TYR A 218 -9.09 -17.21 -19.50
C TYR A 218 -9.78 -15.95 -18.98
N VAL A 219 -9.61 -14.85 -19.70
CA VAL A 219 -10.14 -13.53 -19.35
C VAL A 219 -10.94 -12.92 -20.50
N GLU A 220 -11.93 -12.11 -20.15
CA GLU A 220 -12.75 -11.34 -21.09
C GLU A 220 -12.78 -9.86 -20.72
N SER A 221 -12.96 -8.99 -21.72
CA SER A 221 -13.10 -7.56 -21.49
C SER A 221 -14.47 -7.26 -20.84
N PHE A 222 -14.53 -6.26 -19.97
CA PHE A 222 -15.79 -5.85 -19.35
C PHE A 222 -16.79 -5.33 -20.40
N ALA A 223 -18.01 -5.89 -20.43
CA ALA A 223 -19.07 -5.51 -21.37
C ALA A 223 -19.61 -4.07 -21.15
N LYS A 224 -19.48 -3.52 -19.94
CA LYS A 224 -19.82 -2.12 -19.60
C LYS A 224 -18.81 -1.56 -18.60
N GLY A 225 -18.32 -0.36 -18.89
CA GLY A 225 -17.69 0.54 -17.91
C GLY A 225 -16.29 0.14 -17.42
N ASN A 226 -15.26 0.25 -18.27
CA ASN A 226 -13.86 0.29 -17.80
C ASN A 226 -13.58 1.57 -16.97
N GLU A 227 -14.46 2.58 -17.06
CA GLU A 227 -14.31 3.87 -16.39
C GLU A 227 -14.13 3.74 -14.87
N GLU A 228 -14.87 2.88 -14.17
CA GLU A 228 -14.72 2.72 -12.72
C GLU A 228 -13.30 2.24 -12.35
N HIS A 229 -12.77 1.28 -13.11
CA HIS A 229 -11.42 0.76 -12.91
C HIS A 229 -10.38 1.83 -13.20
N HIS A 230 -10.52 2.60 -14.28
CA HIS A 230 -9.64 3.73 -14.56
C HIS A 230 -9.68 4.78 -13.45
N THR A 231 -10.87 5.21 -13.03
CA THR A 231 -11.06 6.19 -11.97
C THR A 231 -10.43 5.72 -10.66
N ARG A 232 -10.61 4.45 -10.28
CA ARG A 232 -10.00 3.90 -9.05
C ARG A 232 -8.48 3.91 -9.08
N VAL A 233 -7.87 3.59 -10.23
CA VAL A 233 -6.41 3.63 -10.37
C VAL A 233 -5.89 5.06 -10.28
N VAL A 234 -6.54 6.01 -10.98
CA VAL A 234 -6.20 7.44 -10.90
C VAL A 234 -6.32 7.95 -9.46
N LEU A 235 -7.44 7.66 -8.78
CA LEU A 235 -7.64 8.05 -7.38
C LEU A 235 -6.57 7.45 -6.47
N THR A 236 -6.17 6.19 -6.72
CA THR A 236 -5.09 5.54 -5.96
C THR A 236 -3.74 6.23 -6.18
N ALA A 237 -3.42 6.60 -7.43
CA ALA A 237 -2.22 7.35 -7.76
C ALA A 237 -2.22 8.71 -7.07
N LEU A 238 -3.31 9.48 -7.20
CA LEU A 238 -3.47 10.79 -6.55
C LEU A 238 -3.37 10.68 -5.03
N ALA A 239 -4.06 9.73 -4.41
CA ALA A 239 -3.99 9.53 -2.95
C ALA A 239 -2.57 9.17 -2.50
N SER A 240 -1.87 8.30 -3.24
CA SER A 240 -0.50 7.91 -2.93
C SER A 240 0.50 9.08 -3.02
N ILE A 241 0.23 10.06 -3.89
CA ILE A 241 1.03 11.26 -4.05
C ILE A 241 0.66 12.28 -2.97
N ILE A 242 -0.62 12.63 -2.81
CA ILE A 242 -1.09 13.78 -2.02
C ILE A 242 -1.06 13.49 -0.52
N VAL A 243 -1.54 12.33 -0.07
CA VAL A 243 -1.72 12.04 1.36
C VAL A 243 -0.43 12.17 2.17
N PRO A 244 0.73 11.67 1.70
CA PRO A 244 1.99 11.92 2.38
C PRO A 244 2.30 13.39 2.66
N TRP A 245 2.00 14.30 1.75
CA TRP A 245 2.30 15.74 1.94
C TRP A 245 1.49 16.40 3.04
N ILE A 246 0.35 15.82 3.44
CA ILE A 246 -0.41 16.30 4.61
C ILE A 246 0.47 16.26 5.86
N SER A 247 1.35 15.25 5.97
CA SER A 247 2.30 15.16 7.09
C SER A 247 3.31 16.31 7.10
N ILE A 248 3.76 16.79 5.93
CA ILE A 248 4.66 17.94 5.81
C ILE A 248 3.95 19.24 6.18
N LEU A 249 2.72 19.44 5.69
CA LEU A 249 1.94 20.62 6.04
C LEU A 249 1.72 20.69 7.56
N LEU A 250 1.30 19.58 8.17
CA LEU A 250 1.10 19.51 9.61
C LEU A 250 2.42 19.73 10.37
N ALA A 251 3.53 19.13 9.93
CA ALA A 251 4.84 19.42 10.51
C ALA A 251 5.13 20.92 10.42
N TYR A 252 5.15 21.49 9.21
CA TYR A 252 5.53 22.88 8.96
C TYR A 252 4.74 23.89 9.80
N PHE A 253 3.43 23.69 9.98
CA PHE A 253 2.58 24.58 10.76
C PHE A 253 2.55 24.29 12.26
N THR A 254 3.14 23.18 12.73
CA THR A 254 3.20 22.87 14.16
C THR A 254 4.29 23.71 14.83
N PRO A 255 3.98 24.51 15.87
CA PRO A 255 4.97 25.23 16.67
C PRO A 255 5.74 24.30 17.63
N PRO A 256 6.93 24.69 18.12
CA PRO A 256 7.54 26.01 18.00
C PRO A 256 8.86 25.94 17.21
N ILE A 257 8.88 26.38 15.94
CA ILE A 257 10.08 26.53 15.09
C ILE A 257 10.82 25.21 14.72
N GLY A 258 10.86 24.20 15.59
CA GLY A 258 11.54 22.89 15.43
C GLY A 258 10.93 21.95 14.41
N TYR A 259 9.85 22.37 13.76
CA TYR A 259 9.28 21.59 12.69
C TYR A 259 9.74 22.01 11.31
N PHE A 260 10.49 23.10 11.13
CA PHE A 260 11.01 23.43 9.81
C PHE A 260 12.06 22.40 9.34
N CYS A 261 12.96 21.97 10.23
CA CYS A 261 13.94 20.93 9.89
C CYS A 261 13.27 19.56 9.71
N ARG A 262 12.24 19.26 10.52
CA ARG A 262 11.40 18.06 10.36
C ARG A 262 10.61 18.06 9.06
N SER A 263 9.99 19.18 8.71
CA SER A 263 9.24 19.34 7.47
C SER A 263 10.18 19.21 6.27
N LYS A 264 11.39 19.80 6.32
CA LYS A 264 12.43 19.58 5.30
C LYS A 264 12.80 18.10 5.18
N TYR A 265 13.00 17.43 6.30
CA TYR A 265 13.31 16.00 6.33
C TYR A 265 12.21 15.17 5.68
N LEU A 266 10.95 15.40 6.07
CA LEU A 266 9.78 14.74 5.49
C LEU A 266 9.57 15.10 4.01
N THR A 267 9.92 16.32 3.60
CA THR A 267 9.90 16.74 2.18
C THR A 267 10.81 15.88 1.33
N VAL A 268 11.98 15.45 1.82
CA VAL A 268 12.85 14.51 1.08
C VAL A 268 12.13 13.19 0.84
N ILE A 269 11.53 12.59 1.88
CA ILE A 269 10.79 11.33 1.78
C ILE A 269 9.59 11.46 0.84
N CYS A 270 8.77 12.52 0.99
CA CYS A 270 7.59 12.70 0.15
C CYS A 270 7.94 13.05 -1.30
N SER A 271 9.09 13.68 -1.55
CA SER A 271 9.59 13.92 -2.91
C SER A 271 9.97 12.61 -3.59
N VAL A 272 10.67 11.71 -2.88
CA VAL A 272 10.97 10.35 -3.38
C VAL A 272 9.69 9.59 -3.69
N TRP A 273 8.71 9.61 -2.78
CA TRP A 273 7.41 8.98 -3.02
C TRP A 273 6.66 9.59 -4.20
N SER A 274 6.60 10.91 -4.32
CA SER A 274 5.89 11.59 -5.40
C SER A 274 6.49 11.22 -6.76
N PHE A 275 7.82 11.30 -6.89
CA PHE A 275 8.52 10.91 -8.09
C PHE A 275 8.28 9.43 -8.44
N ASN A 276 8.44 8.53 -7.46
CA ASN A 276 8.26 7.10 -7.70
C ASN A 276 6.81 6.72 -8.01
N ASN A 277 5.83 7.36 -7.40
CA ASN A 277 4.41 7.12 -7.67
C ASN A 277 4.02 7.59 -9.07
N ILE A 278 4.52 8.74 -9.52
CA ILE A 278 4.34 9.22 -10.90
C ILE A 278 4.99 8.24 -11.89
N LEU A 279 6.24 7.84 -11.63
CA LEU A 279 6.95 6.88 -12.47
C LEU A 279 6.22 5.54 -12.55
N ALA A 280 5.74 5.02 -11.42
CA ALA A 280 5.00 3.76 -11.37
C ALA A 280 3.64 3.84 -12.07
N TYR A 281 2.94 4.97 -11.95
CA TYR A 281 1.68 5.21 -12.66
C TYR A 281 1.89 5.26 -14.18
N ILE A 282 2.91 6.00 -14.64
CA ILE A 282 3.27 6.07 -16.07
C ILE A 282 3.67 4.68 -16.58
N HIS A 283 4.50 3.93 -15.83
CA HIS A 283 4.88 2.57 -16.19
C HIS A 283 3.67 1.62 -16.27
N HIS A 284 2.74 1.72 -15.31
CA HIS A 284 1.49 0.95 -15.33
C HIS A 284 0.60 1.28 -16.53
N TRP A 285 0.55 2.56 -16.94
CA TRP A 285 -0.19 2.98 -18.13
C TRP A 285 0.46 2.52 -19.45
N LEU A 286 1.79 2.37 -19.46
CA LEU A 286 2.60 2.08 -20.65
C LEU A 286 3.03 0.61 -20.77
N GLU A 287 2.48 -0.34 -20.00
CA GLU A 287 3.01 -1.69 -19.64
C GLU A 287 3.39 -2.67 -20.81
N ASP A 288 3.74 -2.19 -22.01
CA ASP A 288 3.79 -2.98 -23.25
C ASP A 288 5.12 -3.04 -24.00
N LYS A 289 6.26 -2.56 -23.50
CA LYS A 289 7.45 -2.45 -24.39
C LYS A 289 8.80 -2.99 -23.92
N TYR A 290 9.10 -3.09 -22.62
CA TYR A 290 10.48 -3.41 -22.18
C TYR A 290 10.59 -4.18 -20.84
N GLU A 291 10.92 -5.48 -20.88
CA GLU A 291 11.14 -6.31 -19.67
C GLU A 291 12.33 -5.83 -18.82
N LEU A 292 13.38 -5.31 -19.47
CA LEU A 292 14.55 -4.76 -18.80
C LEU A 292 14.17 -3.53 -17.96
N LEU A 293 13.31 -2.66 -18.49
CA LEU A 293 12.84 -1.46 -17.80
C LEU A 293 12.04 -1.82 -16.53
N ASP A 294 11.17 -2.83 -16.62
CA ASP A 294 10.42 -3.34 -15.45
C ASP A 294 11.37 -3.84 -14.35
N THR A 295 12.45 -4.52 -14.73
CA THR A 295 13.46 -4.97 -13.76
C THR A 295 14.21 -3.82 -13.12
N ILE A 296 14.64 -2.82 -13.90
CA ILE A 296 15.31 -1.61 -13.40
C ILE A 296 14.41 -0.84 -12.43
N ILE A 297 13.16 -0.59 -12.81
CA ILE A 297 12.17 0.12 -11.98
C ILE A 297 11.93 -0.62 -10.66
N ARG A 298 11.79 -1.95 -10.71
CA ARG A 298 11.63 -2.78 -9.51
C ARG A 298 12.82 -2.71 -8.56
N VAL A 299 14.04 -2.67 -9.08
CA VAL A 299 15.27 -2.51 -8.27
C VAL A 299 15.34 -1.11 -7.69
N TRP A 300 15.06 -0.08 -8.50
CA TRP A 300 15.01 1.31 -8.07
C TRP A 300 14.05 1.52 -6.89
N PHE A 301 12.81 1.03 -7.00
CA PHE A 301 11.84 1.12 -5.91
C PHE A 301 12.28 0.38 -4.64
N ASN A 302 12.96 -0.76 -4.78
CA ASN A 302 13.52 -1.44 -3.61
C ASN A 302 14.60 -0.60 -2.91
N LEU A 303 15.50 0.03 -3.67
CA LEU A 303 16.54 0.90 -3.12
C LEU A 303 15.95 2.13 -2.44
N CYS A 304 14.97 2.78 -3.06
CA CYS A 304 14.21 3.87 -2.43
C CYS A 304 13.50 3.40 -1.15
N GLY A 305 12.98 2.17 -1.13
CA GLY A 305 12.38 1.57 0.06
C GLY A 305 13.35 1.42 1.22
N VAL A 306 14.56 0.92 0.95
CA VAL A 306 15.64 0.83 1.95
C VAL A 306 16.00 2.22 2.48
N PHE A 307 16.14 3.20 1.58
CA PHE A 307 16.35 4.60 1.96
C PHE A 307 15.24 5.12 2.89
N VAL A 308 13.97 4.89 2.55
CA VAL A 308 12.83 5.32 3.38
C VAL A 308 12.82 4.65 4.75
N VAL A 309 13.15 3.36 4.84
CA VAL A 309 13.25 2.66 6.14
C VAL A 309 14.34 3.26 7.01
N VAL A 310 15.54 3.49 6.45
CA VAL A 310 16.64 4.15 7.17
C VAL A 310 16.22 5.56 7.58
N ALA A 311 15.54 6.29 6.70
CA ALA A 311 15.06 7.63 7.00
C ALA A 311 14.02 7.66 8.13
N PHE A 312 13.09 6.71 8.16
CA PHE A 312 12.13 6.59 9.27
C PHE A 312 12.79 6.18 10.59
N PHE A 313 13.79 5.31 10.54
CA PHE A 313 14.56 4.96 11.73
C PHE A 313 15.31 6.17 12.28
N LEU A 314 15.99 6.93 11.42
CA LEU A 314 16.65 8.18 11.80
C LEU A 314 15.64 9.22 12.31
N LEU A 315 14.47 9.34 11.69
CA LEU A 315 13.40 10.22 12.17
C LEU A 315 12.93 9.84 13.57
N ALA A 316 12.80 8.54 13.87
CA ALA A 316 12.43 8.06 15.20
C ALA A 316 13.48 8.39 16.25
N LEU A 317 14.75 8.23 15.92
CA LEU A 317 15.86 8.60 16.78
C LEU A 317 15.91 10.12 17.03
N LEU A 318 15.76 10.91 15.96
CA LEU A 318 15.75 12.37 16.03
C LEU A 318 14.51 12.91 16.78
N ALA A 319 13.38 12.22 16.72
CA ALA A 319 12.19 12.57 17.50
C ALA A 319 12.35 12.29 19.01
N ASN A 320 13.30 11.44 19.39
CA ASN A 320 13.56 11.10 20.78
C ASN A 320 14.55 12.07 21.46
N GLU A 321 15.48 12.66 20.72
CA GLU A 321 16.50 13.58 21.27
C GLU A 321 16.65 14.83 20.38
N ASN A 322 16.17 15.97 20.88
CA ASN A 322 16.18 17.22 20.12
C ASN A 322 17.57 17.76 19.81
N LYS A 323 18.57 17.48 20.65
CA LYS A 323 19.95 17.92 20.39
C LYS A 323 20.49 17.38 19.06
N TRP A 324 20.08 16.18 18.67
CA TRP A 324 20.54 15.56 17.43
C TRP A 324 20.06 16.30 16.19
N TRP A 325 18.94 17.03 16.25
CA TRP A 325 18.55 17.94 15.16
C TRP A 325 19.55 19.07 14.99
N VAL A 326 20.01 19.66 16.09
CA VAL A 326 20.98 20.77 16.07
C VAL A 326 22.35 20.28 15.63
N ASP A 327 22.79 19.12 16.13
CA ASP A 327 24.10 18.57 15.80
C ASP A 327 24.23 18.18 14.32
N LEU A 328 23.17 17.66 13.71
CA LEU A 328 23.18 17.20 12.32
C LEU A 328 22.79 18.27 11.30
N PHE A 329 21.87 19.18 11.66
CA PHE A 329 21.30 20.15 10.72
C PHE A 329 21.59 21.61 11.09
N GLY A 330 22.32 21.84 12.19
CA GLY A 330 22.85 23.13 12.61
C GLY A 330 21.91 23.96 13.49
N PRO A 331 22.36 25.16 13.92
CA PRO A 331 21.66 26.02 14.88
C PRO A 331 20.27 26.46 14.44
N SER A 332 19.97 26.46 13.13
CA SER A 332 18.64 26.78 12.62
C SER A 332 17.56 25.78 13.04
N CYS A 333 17.94 24.64 13.61
CA CYS A 333 17.03 23.63 14.15
C CYS A 333 16.92 23.68 15.68
N ASP A 334 17.54 24.66 16.34
CA ASP A 334 17.44 24.87 17.78
C ASP A 334 16.09 25.51 18.15
N VAL A 335 15.42 24.94 19.14
CA VAL A 335 14.12 25.37 19.67
C VAL A 335 14.14 25.75 21.14
N SER A 336 15.32 25.73 21.75
CA SER A 336 15.51 26.03 23.17
C SER A 336 14.96 27.41 23.55
N ASP A 337 15.17 28.42 22.70
CA ASP A 337 14.70 29.80 22.91
C ASP A 337 13.18 29.98 22.76
N THR A 338 12.51 29.07 22.04
CA THR A 338 11.07 29.20 21.79
C THR A 338 10.22 28.59 22.90
N CYS A 339 10.85 27.79 23.77
CA CYS A 339 10.23 27.02 24.83
C CYS A 339 10.60 27.46 26.25
N SER A 340 11.36 28.55 26.35
CA SER A 340 11.83 29.12 27.62
C SER A 340 10.83 30.08 28.29
N ILE A 341 9.66 30.36 27.70
CA ILE A 341 8.61 31.14 28.36
C ILE A 341 7.70 30.19 29.14
N LYS A 342 8.13 29.81 30.35
CA LYS A 342 7.23 29.33 31.40
C LYS A 342 6.53 30.55 32.00
N TYR A 343 5.21 30.64 31.87
CA TYR A 343 4.40 31.41 32.81
C TYR A 343 4.02 30.54 33.98
#